data_AF-A0A1H4YEJ5-F1
#
_entry.id   AF-A0A1H4YEJ5-F1
#
_cell.length_a   1.000
_cell.length_b   1.000
_cell.length_c   1.000
_cell.angle_alpha   90.00
_cell.angle_beta   90.00
_cell.angle_gamma   90.00
#
_symmetry.space_group_name_H-M   'P 1'
#
loop_
_entity.id
_entity.type
_entity.pdbx_description
1 polymer ?
#
loop_
_entity_poly.entity_id
_entity_poly.type
_entity_poly.pdbx_seq_one_letter_code
_entity_poly.pdbx_strand_id
1 'polypeptide(L)'
;MTTSVESGEQPLSLGTAAARNLATTTKSVPQMQAISSRWLLRVLPWVHVSAGTYRVNRRLTYTVGDGRVEFISTGSQVRVIPPELGELPTLRGFGDTAVLESLADGCVQREYAPGMCWWRRAARPTRCS
;
A
#
# COMPACT_ATOMS: atom_id res chain seq x y z
N MET A 1 -78.92 52.52 7.23
CA MET A 1 -77.48 52.33 7.54
C MET A 1 -76.87 51.62 6.35
N THR A 2 -76.11 52.35 5.55
CA THR A 2 -75.43 51.90 4.33
C THR A 2 -74.09 51.27 4.70
N THR A 3 -73.88 50.00 4.35
CA THR A 3 -72.57 49.35 4.45
C THR A 3 -71.81 49.56 3.13
N SER A 4 -70.78 50.41 3.15
CA SER A 4 -69.84 50.59 2.04
C SER A 4 -69.05 49.32 1.77
N VAL A 5 -68.93 48.95 0.50
CA VAL A 5 -68.04 47.90 0.02
C VAL A 5 -66.70 48.57 -0.31
N GLU A 6 -65.69 48.41 0.54
CA GLU A 6 -64.32 48.83 0.23
C GLU A 6 -63.79 47.98 -0.92
N SER A 7 -63.50 48.63 -2.05
CA SER A 7 -62.82 48.02 -3.19
C SER A 7 -61.35 47.89 -2.84
N GLY A 8 -60.91 46.67 -2.51
CA GLY A 8 -59.50 46.37 -2.26
C GLY A 8 -58.66 46.62 -3.50
N GLU A 9 -57.66 47.49 -3.36
CA GLU A 9 -56.69 47.82 -4.40
C GLU A 9 -55.98 46.55 -4.89
N GLN A 10 -56.12 46.24 -6.19
CA GLN A 10 -55.44 45.06 -6.76
C GLN A 10 -53.93 45.33 -6.83
N PRO A 11 -53.08 44.51 -6.21
CA PRO A 11 -51.64 44.74 -6.20
C PRO A 11 -51.06 44.62 -7.63
N LEU A 12 -50.31 45.66 -8.07
CA LEU A 12 -49.70 45.74 -9.40
C LEU A 12 -48.44 44.88 -9.59
N SER A 13 -47.93 44.26 -8.52
CA SER A 13 -46.70 43.46 -8.55
C SER A 13 -46.94 42.02 -8.13
N LEU A 14 -46.28 41.09 -8.81
CA LEU A 14 -46.31 39.67 -8.47
C LEU A 14 -45.60 39.42 -7.12
N GLY A 15 -46.25 38.70 -6.21
CA GLY A 15 -45.63 38.26 -4.95
C GLY A 15 -44.52 37.23 -5.16
N THR A 16 -43.59 37.10 -4.22
CA THR A 16 -42.42 36.20 -4.31
C THR A 16 -42.79 34.73 -4.56
N ALA A 17 -43.88 34.25 -3.95
CA ALA A 17 -44.39 32.89 -4.16
C ALA A 17 -44.85 32.67 -5.60
N ALA A 18 -45.57 33.64 -6.18
CA ALA A 18 -46.01 33.58 -7.57
C ALA A 18 -44.83 33.76 -8.54
N ALA A 19 -43.84 34.59 -8.20
CA ALA A 19 -42.64 34.80 -9.02
C ALA A 19 -41.74 33.54 -9.05
N ARG A 20 -41.69 32.77 -7.96
CA ARG A 20 -40.93 31.50 -7.91
C ARG A 20 -41.47 30.46 -8.91
N ASN A 21 -42.78 30.44 -9.17
CA ASN A 21 -43.37 29.53 -10.16
C ASN A 21 -42.95 29.87 -11.60
N LEU A 22 -42.50 31.10 -11.85
CA LEU A 22 -42.00 31.56 -13.14
C LEU A 22 -40.47 31.45 -13.25
N ALA A 23 -39.77 31.19 -12.15
CA ALA A 23 -38.33 31.11 -12.13
C ALA A 23 -37.84 29.71 -12.54
N THR A 24 -36.81 29.66 -13.39
CA THR A 24 -36.14 28.39 -13.72
C THR A 24 -35.18 28.00 -12.60
N THR A 25 -35.19 26.72 -12.20
CA THR A 25 -34.26 26.20 -11.20
C THR A 25 -33.02 25.63 -11.89
N THR A 26 -31.83 26.01 -11.41
CA THR A 26 -30.58 25.39 -11.87
C THR A 26 -30.43 24.05 -11.16
N LYS A 27 -30.38 22.97 -11.93
CA LYS A 27 -30.10 21.62 -11.40
C LYS A 27 -28.58 21.38 -11.41
N SER A 28 -28.03 20.93 -10.29
CA SER A 28 -26.63 20.51 -10.22
C SER A 28 -26.44 19.11 -10.81
N VAL A 29 -25.21 18.79 -11.19
CA VAL A 29 -24.83 17.43 -11.59
C VAL A 29 -24.90 16.49 -10.38
N PRO A 30 -25.25 15.20 -10.58
CA PRO A 30 -25.21 14.20 -9.51
C PRO A 30 -23.84 14.17 -8.81
N GLN A 31 -23.82 14.35 -7.49
CA GLN A 31 -22.60 14.27 -6.69
C GLN A 31 -22.41 12.84 -6.19
N MET A 32 -21.27 12.21 -6.50
CA MET A 32 -20.97 10.85 -6.08
C MET A 32 -19.98 10.86 -4.92
N GLN A 33 -20.46 10.59 -3.69
CA GLN A 33 -19.64 10.69 -2.46
C GLN A 33 -18.49 9.67 -2.38
N ALA A 34 -18.51 8.64 -3.21
CA ALA A 34 -17.42 7.67 -3.32
C ALA A 34 -16.19 8.21 -4.09
N ILE A 35 -16.27 9.40 -4.69
CA ILE A 35 -15.15 9.99 -5.41
C ILE A 35 -14.13 10.53 -4.40
N SER A 36 -13.06 9.78 -4.19
CA SER A 36 -11.88 10.23 -3.45
C SER A 36 -10.86 10.91 -4.38
N SER A 37 -9.88 11.61 -3.79
CA SER A 37 -8.81 12.24 -4.56
C SER A 37 -7.96 11.18 -5.26
N ARG A 38 -7.73 11.34 -6.57
CA ARG A 38 -6.87 10.44 -7.37
C ARG A 38 -5.39 10.84 -7.31
N TRP A 39 -4.92 11.31 -6.15
CA TRP A 39 -3.57 11.85 -6.01
C TRP A 39 -2.48 10.82 -6.34
N LEU A 40 -2.59 9.59 -5.84
CA LEU A 40 -1.59 8.55 -6.10
C LEU A 40 -1.42 8.28 -7.59
N LEU A 41 -2.54 8.15 -8.32
CA LEU A 41 -2.53 7.95 -9.76
C LEU A 41 -1.92 9.14 -10.53
N ARG A 42 -1.90 10.33 -9.93
CA ARG A 42 -1.26 11.53 -10.53
C ARG A 42 0.24 11.62 -10.24
N VAL A 43 0.71 11.01 -9.15
CA VAL A 43 2.12 11.06 -8.73
C VAL A 43 2.93 9.87 -9.21
N LEU A 44 2.28 8.75 -9.54
CA LEU A 44 2.97 7.57 -10.06
C LEU A 44 3.69 7.89 -11.39
N PRO A 45 4.96 7.49 -11.55
CA PRO A 45 5.73 7.69 -12.77
C PRO A 45 5.32 6.65 -13.82
N TRP A 46 4.21 6.89 -14.51
CA TRP A 46 3.68 5.98 -15.53
C TRP A 46 4.70 5.77 -16.67
N VAL A 47 5.08 4.51 -16.90
CA VAL A 47 5.95 4.10 -18.01
C VAL A 47 5.09 3.40 -19.07
N HIS A 48 5.19 3.84 -20.33
CA HIS A 48 4.50 3.22 -21.45
C HIS A 48 5.20 1.93 -21.89
N VAL A 49 4.43 0.86 -22.14
CA VAL A 49 4.97 -0.46 -22.48
C VAL A 49 4.31 -0.98 -23.76
N SER A 50 5.06 -0.97 -24.88
CA SER A 50 4.51 -1.28 -26.22
C SER A 50 4.10 -2.74 -26.42
N ALA A 51 4.75 -3.68 -25.73
CA ALA A 51 4.53 -5.13 -25.88
C ALA A 51 3.80 -5.77 -24.68
N GLY A 52 3.18 -4.95 -23.82
CA GLY A 52 2.47 -5.42 -22.61
C GLY A 52 3.35 -6.07 -21.53
N THR A 53 4.67 -6.17 -21.74
CA THR A 53 5.61 -6.80 -20.81
C THR A 53 6.63 -5.79 -20.29
N TYR A 54 6.67 -5.57 -18.98
CA TYR A 54 7.67 -4.74 -18.31
C TYR A 54 8.66 -5.64 -17.55
N ARG A 55 9.90 -5.75 -18.04
CA ARG A 55 10.95 -6.54 -17.40
C ARG A 55 11.86 -5.61 -16.59
N VAL A 56 12.05 -5.93 -15.31
CA VAL A 56 13.01 -5.23 -14.45
C VAL A 56 14.25 -6.12 -14.31
N ASN A 57 15.37 -5.64 -14.85
CA ASN A 57 16.65 -6.33 -14.70
C ASN A 57 17.30 -5.84 -13.40
N ARG A 58 17.59 -6.76 -12.47
CA ARG A 58 18.31 -6.50 -11.24
C ARG A 58 19.69 -7.16 -11.31
N ARG A 59 20.75 -6.41 -11.08
CA ARG A 59 22.11 -6.95 -10.95
C ARG A 59 22.41 -7.19 -9.47
N LEU A 60 22.89 -8.38 -9.13
CA LEU A 60 23.38 -8.67 -7.78
C LEU A 60 24.77 -8.04 -7.63
N THR A 61 24.91 -7.12 -6.68
CA THR A 61 26.21 -6.62 -6.22
C THR A 61 26.18 -6.77 -4.71
N TYR A 62 27.10 -7.58 -4.17
CA TYR A 62 27.26 -7.78 -2.73
C TYR A 62 28.69 -7.43 -2.37
N THR A 63 28.90 -6.89 -1.17
CA THR A 63 30.23 -6.49 -0.68
C THR A 63 30.43 -7.09 0.70
N VAL A 64 31.25 -8.13 0.76
CA VAL A 64 31.69 -8.74 2.02
C VAL A 64 32.48 -7.68 2.82
N GLY A 65 32.17 -7.53 4.10
CA GLY A 65 32.87 -6.67 5.06
C GLY A 65 32.01 -5.63 5.80
N ASP A 66 30.68 -5.62 5.60
CA ASP A 66 29.78 -4.66 6.25
C ASP A 66 29.11 -5.20 7.54
N GLY A 67 29.39 -6.45 7.91
CA GLY A 67 28.84 -7.12 9.08
C GLY A 67 27.39 -7.59 8.93
N ARG A 68 26.81 -7.59 7.72
CA ARG A 68 25.43 -8.00 7.46
C ARG A 68 25.37 -9.08 6.38
N VAL A 69 24.47 -10.03 6.57
CA VAL A 69 24.21 -11.05 5.54
C VAL A 69 23.21 -10.50 4.54
N GLU A 70 23.63 -10.34 3.29
CA GLU A 70 22.71 -10.01 2.19
C GLU A 70 22.03 -11.24 1.58
N PHE A 71 20.89 -10.99 0.94
CA PHE A 71 20.05 -12.02 0.33
C PHE A 71 19.74 -11.66 -1.11
N ILE A 72 19.66 -12.68 -1.97
CA ILE A 72 19.06 -12.54 -3.30
C ILE A 72 17.58 -12.89 -3.24
N SER A 73 16.75 -12.03 -3.84
CA SER A 73 15.31 -12.25 -3.99
C SER A 73 14.97 -12.44 -5.46
N THR A 74 14.36 -13.59 -5.78
CA THR A 74 13.84 -13.94 -7.11
C THR A 74 12.35 -14.17 -6.99
N GLY A 75 11.55 -13.12 -7.30
CA GLY A 75 10.11 -13.14 -7.09
C GLY A 75 9.78 -13.22 -5.59
N SER A 76 9.05 -14.25 -5.18
CA SER A 76 8.75 -14.52 -3.76
C SER A 76 9.83 -15.33 -3.04
N GLN A 77 10.80 -15.90 -3.77
CA GLN A 77 11.85 -16.73 -3.19
C GLN A 77 13.01 -15.86 -2.69
N VAL A 78 13.48 -16.13 -1.48
CA VAL A 78 14.63 -15.46 -0.85
C VAL A 78 15.69 -16.49 -0.50
N ARG A 79 16.93 -16.27 -0.96
CA ARG A 79 18.09 -17.12 -0.66
C ARG A 79 19.24 -16.29 -0.12
N VAL A 80 19.99 -16.87 0.81
CA VAL A 80 21.25 -16.29 1.31
C VAL A 80 22.29 -16.24 0.20
N ILE A 81 23.08 -15.17 0.15
CA ILE A 81 24.27 -15.11 -0.71
C ILE A 81 25.41 -15.87 0.00
N PRO A 82 25.97 -16.95 -0.57
CA PRO A 82 26.87 -17.83 0.17
C PRO A 82 28.11 -17.15 0.76
N PRO A 83 28.84 -16.28 0.02
CA PRO A 83 29.96 -15.53 0.58
C PRO A 83 29.62 -14.63 1.78
N GLU A 84 28.39 -14.12 1.84
CA GLU A 84 27.92 -13.23 2.92
C GLU A 84 27.76 -13.95 4.26
N LEU A 85 27.70 -15.28 4.26
CA LEU A 85 27.73 -16.06 5.51
C LEU A 85 29.02 -15.83 6.31
N GLY A 86 30.11 -15.42 5.65
CA GLY A 86 31.37 -15.04 6.30
C GLY A 86 31.27 -13.82 7.22
N GLU A 87 30.21 -13.01 7.11
CA GLU A 87 29.96 -11.89 8.02
C GLU A 87 29.51 -12.34 9.42
N LEU A 88 28.94 -13.55 9.51
CA LEU A 88 28.51 -14.12 10.79
C LEU A 88 29.71 -14.34 11.70
N PRO A 89 29.68 -13.91 12.99
CA PRO A 89 30.82 -14.02 13.89
C PRO A 89 31.47 -15.42 13.97
N THR A 90 30.67 -16.48 13.85
CA THR A 90 31.13 -17.88 13.89
C THR A 90 31.80 -18.35 12.60
N LEU A 91 31.56 -17.67 11.47
CA LEU A 91 32.07 -18.02 10.14
C LEU A 91 33.04 -16.96 9.60
N ARG A 92 33.42 -15.96 10.41
CA ARG A 92 34.39 -14.94 10.00
C ARG A 92 35.73 -15.55 9.64
N GLY A 93 36.26 -15.11 8.50
CA GLY A 93 37.53 -15.61 7.96
C GLY A 93 37.46 -17.03 7.38
N PHE A 94 36.27 -17.62 7.29
CA PHE A 94 36.07 -18.92 6.67
C PHE A 94 36.01 -18.76 5.14
N GLY A 95 36.99 -19.32 4.44
CA GLY A 95 37.19 -19.10 2.99
C GLY A 95 36.75 -20.24 2.08
N ASP A 96 36.23 -21.36 2.62
CA ASP A 96 35.77 -22.47 1.80
C ASP A 96 34.39 -22.18 1.21
N THR A 97 34.39 -21.75 -0.05
CA THR A 97 33.18 -21.39 -0.79
C THR A 97 32.22 -22.56 -0.97
N ALA A 98 32.70 -23.80 -1.10
CA ALA A 98 31.83 -24.96 -1.31
C ALA A 98 31.01 -25.28 -0.06
N VAL A 99 31.63 -25.13 1.12
CA VAL A 99 30.94 -25.30 2.41
C VAL A 99 29.95 -24.17 2.65
N LEU A 100 30.34 -22.92 2.34
CA LEU A 100 29.40 -21.78 2.43
C LEU A 100 28.20 -21.96 1.50
N GLU A 101 28.40 -22.50 0.29
CA GLU A 101 27.32 -22.85 -0.64
C GLU A 101 26.37 -23.87 -0.01
N SER A 102 26.90 -24.95 0.56
CA SER A 102 26.10 -25.98 1.22
C SER A 102 25.32 -25.44 2.44
N LEU A 103 25.92 -24.53 3.22
CA LEU A 103 25.25 -23.87 4.33
C LEU A 103 24.12 -22.95 3.85
N ALA A 104 24.35 -22.20 2.78
CA ALA A 104 23.34 -21.36 2.16
C ALA A 104 22.17 -22.20 1.61
N ASP A 105 22.45 -23.36 1.03
CA ASP A 105 21.44 -24.31 0.55
C ASP A 105 20.63 -24.96 1.69
N GLY A 106 21.25 -25.12 2.87
CA GLY A 106 20.55 -25.58 4.07
C GLY A 106 19.57 -24.54 4.65
N CYS A 107 19.62 -23.28 4.22
CA CYS A 107 18.72 -22.24 4.71
C CYS A 107 17.34 -22.36 4.05
N VAL A 108 16.29 -22.46 4.87
CA VAL A 108 14.91 -22.61 4.39
C VAL A 108 14.09 -21.35 4.68
N GLN A 109 13.46 -20.81 3.64
CA GLN A 109 12.51 -19.71 3.75
C GLN A 109 11.24 -20.18 4.48
N ARG A 110 10.78 -19.40 5.46
CA ARG A 110 9.49 -19.60 6.14
C ARG A 110 8.66 -18.33 6.10
N GLU A 111 7.42 -18.45 5.67
CA GLU A 111 6.45 -17.35 5.65
C GLU A 111 5.59 -17.38 6.91
N TYR A 112 5.36 -16.21 7.50
CA TYR A 112 4.54 -16.05 8.69
C TYR A 112 3.46 -15.01 8.43
N ALA A 113 2.21 -15.40 8.67
CA ALA A 113 1.08 -14.48 8.60
C ALA A 113 1.03 -13.56 9.83
N PRO A 114 0.39 -12.38 9.73
CA PRO A 114 0.11 -11.54 10.89
C PRO A 114 -0.58 -12.35 12.00
N GLY A 115 -0.04 -12.29 13.22
CA GLY A 115 -0.55 -13.04 14.38
C GLY A 115 0.03 -14.45 14.57
N MET A 116 0.83 -14.98 13.63
CA MET A 116 1.55 -16.24 13.87
C MET A 116 2.75 -16.06 14.81
N CYS A 117 2.82 -16.91 15.83
CA CYS A 117 3.99 -17.01 16.69
C CYS A 117 5.10 -17.79 15.98
N TRP A 118 6.08 -17.08 15.43
CA TRP A 118 7.26 -17.66 14.77
C TRP A 118 8.33 -18.13 15.75
N TRP A 119 8.25 -17.67 16.99
CA TRP A 119 9.19 -18.00 18.06
C TRP A 119 8.44 -18.20 19.37
N ARG A 120 8.86 -19.21 20.14
CA ARG A 120 8.47 -19.41 21.53
C ARG A 120 9.71 -19.85 22.29
N ARG A 121 9.93 -19.25 23.47
CA ARG A 121 10.99 -19.68 24.37
C ARG A 121 10.74 -21.13 24.79
N ALA A 122 11.68 -22.02 24.50
CA ALA A 122 11.63 -23.38 25.02
C ALA A 122 11.58 -23.34 26.55
N ALA A 123 10.69 -24.12 27.17
CA ALA A 123 10.68 -24.29 28.62
C ALA A 123 12.02 -24.94 29.04
N ARG A 124 12.63 -24.45 30.12
CA ARG A 124 13.87 -25.05 30.65
C ARG A 124 13.60 -26.53 30.94
N PRO A 125 14.48 -27.46 30.52
CA PRO A 125 14.35 -28.84 30.94
C PRO A 125 14.49 -28.88 32.47
N THR A 126 13.42 -29.21 33.17
CA THR A 126 13.48 -29.53 34.60
C THR A 126 14.29 -30.80 34.74
N ARG A 127 15.47 -30.71 35.37
CA ARG A 127 16.23 -31.90 35.78
C ARG A 127 15.35 -32.72 36.72
N CYS A 128 14.97 -33.93 36.30
CA CYS A 128 14.50 -34.95 37.22
C CYS A 128 15.74 -35.47 37.98
N SER A 129 15.69 -35.34 39.31
CA SER A 129 16.63 -35.92 40.28
C SER A 129 16.44 -37.42 40.41
#